data_AF-A0A1C3JUN1-F1
#
_entry.id   AF-A0A1C3JUN1-F1
#
_cell.length_a   1.000
_cell.length_b   1.000
_cell.length_c   1.000
_cell.angle_alpha   90.00
_cell.angle_beta   90.00
_cell.angle_gamma   90.00
#
_symmetry.space_group_name_H-M   'P 1'
#
loop_
_entity.id
_entity.type
_entity.pdbx_description
1 polymer ?
#
loop_
_entity_poly.entity_id
_entity_poly.type
_entity_poly.pdbx_seq_one_letter_code
_entity_poly.pdbx_strand_id
1 'polypeptide(L)'
;MEKWILWLLLEAATIMTVASLWFIWRSIELRKKLDQERDNESPELDASSSQNLSGSKAQNLEQELPFKAFAQELERQANIAADTLKDLRSSDDLDTVTRFKVWGTLLKAERAILLNDQSNEPKPILIRFMASIISSLEQIKHKKINKNSLTQSLKDIDEEFNQASELLISKEILLANQKELHQELHKSIERSEQKLKKLGVKHTELQRLQLELKKQHDQVSKLEQHFDYDDQYYTGNTDNIQSDAPQHQSTKHLHKLERLSKRQQAIIENLQAQLNDTSDDQEDKKEQVQKMALERMERISSESNSLIGQLQSELDSANLSITTLKENISEKDRLLQEIDRKLSEIEGSAYTEFQSINSNKRDALESLLGDFVLFKEDNDTNTFEAQELEARKLEQVLKESETCVQLLAQELERAEAENASLRIDVEQRVQEAQSHLGSNNIPNQLAELGALREENRDLISQIQQMKDNLMNEISSSNEKTLRKEYNKKSLEMDRLQLAYSDLEKKYLGTLR
;
A
#
# COMPACT_ATOMS: atom_id res chain seq x y z
N MET A 1 4.70 -60.40 -41.67
CA MET A 1 4.31 -59.34 -40.71
C MET A 1 3.71 -58.15 -41.46
N GLU A 2 2.67 -58.33 -42.29
CA GLU A 2 2.17 -57.22 -43.14
C GLU A 2 0.65 -57.19 -43.37
N LYS A 3 -0.13 -58.17 -42.87
CA LYS A 3 -1.60 -58.17 -43.05
C LYS A 3 -2.36 -57.60 -41.84
N TRP A 4 -1.77 -57.70 -40.65
CA TRP A 4 -2.41 -57.27 -39.39
C TRP A 4 -2.40 -55.76 -39.20
N ILE A 5 -1.28 -55.11 -39.54
CA ILE A 5 -1.13 -53.65 -39.48
C ILE A 5 -2.05 -52.96 -40.50
N LEU A 6 -2.19 -53.55 -41.69
CA LEU A 6 -3.09 -53.05 -42.73
C LEU A 6 -4.56 -53.13 -42.31
N TRP A 7 -4.93 -54.18 -41.57
CA TRP A 7 -6.28 -54.32 -40.99
C TRP A 7 -6.55 -53.30 -39.88
N LEU A 8 -5.59 -53.09 -38.98
CA LEU A 8 -5.70 -52.14 -37.88
C LEU A 8 -5.76 -50.69 -38.38
N LEU A 9 -5.01 -50.37 -39.43
CA LEU A 9 -5.03 -49.04 -40.06
C LEU A 9 -6.32 -48.80 -40.86
N LEU A 10 -6.89 -49.84 -41.47
CA LEU A 10 -8.21 -49.77 -42.11
C LEU A 10 -9.31 -49.55 -41.06
N GLU A 11 -9.26 -50.27 -39.93
CA GLU A 11 -10.23 -50.14 -38.84
C GLU A 11 -10.18 -48.73 -38.22
N ALA A 12 -8.99 -48.21 -37.93
CA ALA A 12 -8.81 -46.84 -37.45
C ALA A 12 -9.31 -45.78 -38.44
N ALA A 13 -9.06 -45.95 -39.74
CA ALA A 13 -9.55 -45.04 -40.77
C ALA A 13 -11.08 -45.06 -40.86
N THR A 14 -11.71 -46.23 -40.75
CA THR A 14 -13.18 -46.32 -40.76
C THR A 14 -13.82 -45.64 -39.54
N ILE A 15 -13.25 -45.82 -38.35
CA ILE A 15 -13.74 -45.15 -37.13
C ILE A 15 -13.63 -43.63 -37.25
N MET A 16 -12.52 -43.11 -37.79
CA MET A 16 -12.34 -41.68 -38.00
C MET A 16 -13.32 -41.10 -39.04
N THR A 17 -13.66 -41.86 -40.08
CA THR A 17 -14.67 -41.43 -41.07
C THR A 17 -16.07 -41.39 -40.48
N VAL A 18 -16.42 -42.35 -39.62
CA VAL A 18 -17.72 -42.35 -38.92
C VAL A 18 -17.80 -41.20 -37.91
N ALA A 19 -16.71 -40.95 -37.16
CA ALA A 19 -16.64 -39.82 -36.22
C ALA A 19 -16.79 -38.48 -36.94
N SER A 20 -16.10 -38.29 -38.08
CA SER A 20 -16.22 -37.06 -38.87
C SER A 20 -17.61 -36.88 -39.47
N LEU A 21 -18.26 -37.93 -39.98
CA LEU A 21 -19.66 -37.86 -40.40
C LEU A 21 -20.61 -37.50 -39.24
N TRP A 22 -20.35 -38.01 -38.03
CA TRP A 22 -21.14 -37.69 -36.85
C TRP A 22 -21.01 -36.21 -36.45
N PHE A 23 -19.80 -35.65 -36.48
CA PHE A 23 -19.58 -34.22 -36.24
C PHE A 23 -20.24 -33.34 -37.30
N ILE A 24 -20.18 -33.74 -38.59
CA ILE A 24 -20.85 -33.02 -39.68
C ILE A 24 -22.36 -33.05 -39.48
N TRP A 25 -22.94 -34.21 -39.14
CA TRP A 25 -24.37 -34.32 -38.86
C TRP A 25 -24.79 -33.45 -37.66
N ARG A 26 -24.02 -33.47 -36.57
CA ARG A 26 -24.22 -32.61 -35.40
C ARG A 26 -24.19 -31.13 -35.76
N SER A 27 -23.28 -30.72 -36.65
CA SER A 27 -23.16 -29.32 -37.09
C SER A 27 -24.36 -28.86 -37.95
N ILE A 28 -24.94 -29.76 -38.75
CA ILE A 28 -26.12 -29.48 -39.57
C ILE A 28 -27.38 -29.38 -38.70
N GLU A 29 -27.51 -30.26 -37.70
CA GLU A 29 -28.61 -30.22 -36.72
C GLU A 29 -28.63 -28.89 -35.95
N LEU A 30 -27.46 -28.39 -35.54
CA LEU A 30 -27.31 -27.11 -34.85
C LEU A 30 -27.66 -25.91 -35.74
N ARG A 31 -27.28 -25.94 -37.03
CA ARG A 31 -27.66 -24.90 -38.00
C ARG A 31 -29.17 -24.87 -38.24
N LYS A 32 -29.82 -26.03 -38.37
CA LYS A 32 -31.28 -26.11 -38.53
C LYS A 32 -32.04 -25.52 -37.34
N LYS A 33 -31.53 -25.72 -36.11
CA LYS A 33 -32.13 -25.11 -34.91
C LYS A 33 -32.00 -23.58 -34.90
N LEU A 34 -30.88 -23.06 -35.39
CA LEU A 34 -30.63 -21.62 -35.49
C LEU A 34 -31.55 -20.95 -36.54
N ASP A 35 -31.82 -21.62 -37.66
CA ASP A 35 -32.70 -21.11 -38.71
C ASP A 35 -34.18 -21.18 -38.29
N GLN A 36 -34.57 -22.16 -37.46
CA GLN A 36 -35.94 -22.33 -36.95
C GLN A 36 -36.32 -21.31 -35.86
N GLU A 37 -35.35 -20.72 -35.18
CA GLU A 37 -35.54 -19.60 -34.23
C GLU A 37 -35.63 -18.24 -34.93
N ARG A 38 -35.11 -18.09 -36.15
CA ARG A 38 -35.16 -16.81 -36.90
C ARG A 38 -36.52 -16.52 -37.56
N ASP A 39 -37.30 -17.55 -37.87
CA ASP A 39 -38.57 -17.38 -38.59
C ASP A 39 -39.80 -17.22 -37.68
N ASN A 40 -39.64 -17.26 -36.34
CA ASN A 40 -40.77 -17.31 -35.40
C ASN A 40 -41.04 -16.06 -34.55
N GLU A 41 -40.31 -14.95 -34.70
CA GLU A 41 -40.62 -13.72 -33.94
C GLU A 41 -40.72 -12.45 -34.79
N SER A 42 -41.95 -12.07 -35.14
CA SER A 42 -42.52 -10.72 -35.02
C SER A 42 -43.95 -10.67 -35.63
N PRO A 43 -44.81 -9.66 -35.38
CA PRO A 43 -45.25 -9.10 -34.09
C PRO A 43 -46.77 -8.74 -34.07
N GLU A 44 -47.45 -8.75 -32.91
CA GLU A 44 -48.70 -7.96 -32.66
C GLU A 44 -48.65 -7.48 -31.19
N LEU A 45 -48.27 -6.24 -30.89
CA LEU A 45 -49.04 -4.97 -30.88
C LEU A 45 -50.19 -4.91 -29.85
N ASP A 46 -50.01 -4.00 -28.87
CA ASP A 46 -50.96 -3.00 -28.34
C ASP A 46 -50.83 -2.88 -26.80
N ALA A 47 -50.81 -1.71 -26.14
CA ALA A 47 -50.77 -0.31 -26.56
C ALA A 47 -50.51 0.56 -25.31
N SER A 48 -50.11 1.82 -25.53
CA SER A 48 -50.16 2.98 -24.62
C SER A 48 -49.00 3.09 -23.62
N SER A 49 -48.22 4.17 -23.49
CA SER A 49 -48.29 5.54 -24.00
C SER A 49 -46.88 6.12 -24.03
N SER A 50 -46.50 6.78 -25.12
CA SER A 50 -45.27 7.57 -25.23
C SER A 50 -45.63 9.04 -25.37
N GLN A 51 -45.13 9.87 -24.46
CA GLN A 51 -44.89 11.28 -24.70
C GLN A 51 -43.36 11.48 -24.65
N ASN A 52 -42.74 11.58 -25.84
CA ASN A 52 -41.75 12.58 -26.26
C ASN A 52 -40.89 13.23 -25.13
N LEU A 53 -39.55 13.23 -25.13
CA LEU A 53 -38.58 13.58 -26.19
C LEU A 53 -37.20 13.06 -25.73
N SER A 54 -36.51 12.24 -26.52
CA SER A 54 -35.37 12.62 -27.39
C SER A 54 -34.00 12.69 -26.70
N GLY A 55 -33.11 11.77 -27.12
CA GLY A 55 -31.66 11.98 -27.11
C GLY A 55 -30.83 10.77 -26.68
N SER A 56 -30.26 10.05 -27.64
CA SER A 56 -29.16 9.08 -27.48
C SER A 56 -29.52 7.63 -27.09
N LYS A 57 -30.07 6.85 -28.03
CA LYS A 57 -30.12 5.37 -27.95
C LYS A 57 -29.84 4.71 -29.30
N ALA A 58 -28.71 5.05 -29.92
CA ALA A 58 -28.18 4.27 -31.05
C ALA A 58 -26.93 3.44 -30.70
N GLN A 59 -26.44 3.52 -29.45
CA GLN A 59 -25.27 2.75 -28.98
C GLN A 59 -25.59 1.67 -27.94
N ASN A 60 -26.84 1.50 -27.48
CA ASN A 60 -27.18 0.58 -26.38
C ASN A 60 -27.78 -0.79 -26.82
N LEU A 61 -28.05 -1.00 -28.11
CA LEU A 61 -28.76 -2.22 -28.55
C LEU A 61 -27.89 -3.48 -28.65
N GLU A 62 -26.56 -3.36 -28.75
CA GLU A 62 -25.66 -4.54 -28.76
C GLU A 62 -25.29 -5.03 -27.35
N GLN A 63 -25.50 -4.22 -26.31
CA GLN A 63 -25.13 -4.58 -24.93
C GLN A 63 -26.24 -5.29 -24.16
N GLU A 64 -27.52 -5.19 -24.54
CA GLU A 64 -28.66 -5.78 -23.80
C GLU A 64 -28.87 -7.30 -24.03
N LEU A 65 -28.43 -7.84 -25.17
CA LEU A 65 -28.58 -9.27 -25.52
C LEU A 65 -27.84 -10.25 -24.56
N PRO A 66 -26.57 -10.03 -24.16
CA PRO A 66 -25.85 -10.95 -23.28
C PRO A 66 -26.42 -10.98 -21.85
N PHE A 67 -26.90 -9.84 -21.33
CA PHE A 67 -27.47 -9.79 -19.97
C PHE A 67 -28.81 -10.52 -19.89
N LYS A 68 -29.62 -10.50 -20.96
CA LYS A 68 -30.88 -11.25 -21.01
C LYS A 68 -30.64 -12.76 -21.06
N ALA A 69 -29.66 -13.23 -21.85
CA ALA A 69 -29.28 -14.64 -21.90
C ALA A 69 -28.72 -15.13 -20.56
N PHE A 70 -27.90 -14.31 -19.90
CA PHE A 70 -27.38 -14.61 -18.56
C PHE A 70 -28.48 -14.63 -17.49
N ALA A 71 -29.43 -13.69 -17.54
CA ALA A 71 -30.58 -13.68 -16.64
C ALA A 71 -31.48 -14.92 -16.81
N GLN A 72 -31.62 -15.45 -18.02
CA GLN A 72 -32.34 -16.71 -18.30
C GLN A 72 -31.59 -17.93 -17.74
N GLU A 73 -30.26 -17.95 -17.82
CA GLU A 73 -29.45 -19.03 -17.24
C GLU A 73 -29.48 -18.99 -15.70
N LEU A 74 -29.48 -17.80 -15.08
CA LEU A 74 -29.70 -17.64 -13.64
C LEU A 74 -31.09 -18.13 -13.21
N GLU A 75 -32.12 -17.93 -14.03
CA GLU A 75 -33.46 -18.46 -13.80
C GLU A 75 -33.49 -19.99 -13.90
N ARG A 76 -32.80 -20.57 -14.89
CA ARG A 76 -32.66 -22.03 -15.03
C ARG A 76 -31.99 -22.63 -13.79
N GLN A 77 -30.91 -22.01 -13.31
CA GLN A 77 -30.20 -22.46 -12.11
C GLN A 77 -31.02 -22.29 -10.83
N ALA A 78 -31.77 -21.19 -10.71
CA ALA A 78 -32.68 -20.98 -9.59
C ALA A 78 -33.83 -22.00 -9.56
N ASN A 79 -34.30 -22.44 -10.72
CA ASN A 79 -35.30 -23.50 -10.84
C ASN A 79 -34.72 -24.88 -10.50
N ILE A 80 -33.49 -25.17 -10.92
CA ILE A 80 -32.76 -26.39 -10.50
C ILE A 80 -32.58 -26.41 -8.99
N ALA A 81 -32.18 -25.29 -8.37
CA ALA A 81 -32.09 -25.15 -6.92
C ALA A 81 -33.42 -25.42 -6.21
N ALA A 82 -34.52 -24.98 -6.81
CA ALA A 82 -35.85 -25.18 -6.26
C ALA A 82 -36.33 -26.62 -6.38
N ASP A 83 -35.98 -27.30 -7.48
CA ASP A 83 -36.33 -28.70 -7.70
C ASP A 83 -35.47 -29.64 -6.84
N THR A 84 -34.17 -29.39 -6.70
CA THR A 84 -33.33 -30.13 -5.73
C THR A 84 -33.80 -29.92 -4.30
N LEU A 85 -34.29 -28.73 -3.94
CA LEU A 85 -34.85 -28.45 -2.62
C LEU A 85 -36.22 -29.12 -2.38
N LYS A 86 -37.00 -29.40 -3.44
CA LYS A 86 -38.21 -30.23 -3.33
C LYS A 86 -37.84 -31.70 -3.09
N ASP A 87 -36.81 -32.20 -3.78
CA ASP A 87 -36.34 -33.57 -3.64
C ASP A 87 -35.69 -33.81 -2.25
N LEU A 88 -34.92 -32.82 -1.77
CA LEU A 88 -34.29 -32.79 -0.44
C LEU A 88 -35.27 -32.47 0.71
N ARG A 89 -36.56 -32.24 0.42
CA ARG A 89 -37.57 -31.99 1.47
C ARG A 89 -37.83 -33.22 2.35
N SER A 90 -37.41 -34.40 1.87
CA SER A 90 -37.55 -35.70 2.54
C SER A 90 -36.27 -36.13 3.29
N SER A 91 -35.16 -35.41 3.14
CA SER A 91 -33.88 -35.72 3.78
C SER A 91 -33.68 -34.90 5.06
N ASP A 92 -33.18 -35.57 6.11
CA ASP A 92 -32.93 -34.98 7.44
C ASP A 92 -31.67 -34.08 7.50
N ASP A 93 -31.00 -33.88 6.36
CA ASP A 93 -29.77 -33.10 6.26
C ASP A 93 -30.07 -31.60 6.11
N LEU A 94 -30.24 -30.95 7.26
CA LEU A 94 -30.55 -29.54 7.40
C LEU A 94 -29.48 -28.63 6.77
N ASP A 95 -28.22 -29.07 6.70
CA ASP A 95 -27.11 -28.28 6.19
C ASP A 95 -27.05 -28.23 4.67
N THR A 96 -27.50 -29.29 3.98
CA THR A 96 -27.64 -29.25 2.52
C THR A 96 -28.90 -28.49 2.12
N VAL A 97 -30.00 -28.66 2.83
CA VAL A 97 -31.25 -27.90 2.60
C VAL A 97 -31.03 -26.39 2.79
N THR A 98 -30.30 -25.97 3.82
CA THR A 98 -29.99 -24.54 4.05
C THR A 98 -29.07 -23.97 2.97
N ARG A 99 -28.04 -24.70 2.55
CA ARG A 99 -27.14 -24.29 1.46
C ARG A 99 -27.88 -24.08 0.14
N PHE A 100 -28.76 -25.02 -0.26
CA PHE A 100 -29.55 -24.86 -1.48
C PHE A 100 -30.59 -23.73 -1.39
N LYS A 101 -31.15 -23.46 -0.20
CA LYS A 101 -32.06 -22.33 0.02
C LYS A 101 -31.34 -20.98 -0.07
N VAL A 102 -30.13 -20.87 0.48
CA VAL A 102 -29.29 -19.66 0.37
C VAL A 102 -28.85 -19.45 -1.08
N TRP A 103 -28.39 -20.51 -1.76
CA TRP A 103 -27.98 -20.43 -3.16
C TRP A 103 -29.13 -20.02 -4.09
N GLY A 104 -30.31 -20.64 -3.94
CA GLY A 104 -31.49 -20.29 -4.76
C GLY A 104 -32.05 -18.89 -4.50
N THR A 105 -31.88 -18.34 -3.30
CA THR A 105 -32.30 -16.96 -2.99
C THR A 105 -31.28 -15.92 -3.46
N LEU A 106 -29.98 -16.25 -3.43
CA LEU A 106 -28.92 -15.42 -3.99
C LEU A 106 -29.03 -15.30 -5.52
N LEU A 107 -29.26 -16.42 -6.23
CA LEU A 107 -29.47 -16.41 -7.68
C LEU A 107 -30.68 -15.57 -8.11
N LYS A 108 -31.75 -15.54 -7.29
CA LYS A 108 -32.92 -14.67 -7.52
C LYS A 108 -32.60 -13.19 -7.26
N ALA A 109 -31.76 -12.89 -6.28
CA ALA A 109 -31.29 -11.54 -6.01
C ALA A 109 -30.38 -11.03 -7.14
N GLU A 110 -29.46 -11.87 -7.62
CA GLU A 110 -28.56 -11.56 -8.74
C GLU A 110 -29.35 -11.28 -10.01
N ARG A 111 -30.33 -12.13 -10.35
CA ARG A 111 -31.27 -11.86 -11.46
C ARG A 111 -32.02 -10.54 -11.28
N ALA A 112 -32.53 -10.26 -10.08
CA ALA A 112 -33.29 -9.03 -9.81
C ALA A 112 -32.42 -7.77 -9.91
N ILE A 113 -31.12 -7.88 -9.60
CA ILE A 113 -30.13 -6.82 -9.79
C ILE A 113 -29.84 -6.64 -11.29
N LEU A 114 -29.69 -7.74 -12.02
CA LEU A 114 -29.29 -7.75 -13.44
C LEU A 114 -30.41 -7.35 -14.40
N LEU A 115 -31.68 -7.51 -13.99
CA LEU A 115 -32.85 -7.09 -14.77
C LEU A 115 -33.37 -5.69 -14.39
N ASN A 116 -32.83 -5.04 -13.36
CA ASN A 116 -33.32 -3.75 -12.87
C ASN A 116 -32.35 -2.61 -13.17
N ASP A 117 -32.24 -2.24 -14.45
CA ASP A 117 -31.42 -1.12 -14.96
C ASP A 117 -31.90 0.29 -14.53
N GLN A 118 -32.96 0.40 -13.71
CA GLN A 118 -33.49 1.70 -13.28
C GLN A 118 -32.95 2.21 -11.94
N SER A 119 -32.21 1.39 -11.19
CA SER A 119 -31.60 1.84 -9.93
C SER A 119 -30.09 1.64 -9.98
N ASN A 120 -29.33 2.73 -10.12
CA ASN A 120 -27.89 2.82 -9.84
C ASN A 120 -27.51 2.47 -8.37
N GLU A 121 -28.41 1.83 -7.62
CA GLU A 121 -28.23 1.39 -6.25
C GLU A 121 -28.68 -0.08 -6.13
N PRO A 122 -27.78 -1.07 -6.29
CA PRO A 122 -28.10 -2.47 -6.02
C PRO A 122 -28.28 -2.77 -4.52
N LYS A 123 -27.89 -1.82 -3.66
CA LYS A 123 -27.92 -1.90 -2.20
C LYS A 123 -29.30 -2.23 -1.61
N PRO A 124 -30.40 -1.51 -1.90
CA PRO A 124 -31.72 -1.81 -1.33
C PRO A 124 -32.27 -3.20 -1.69
N ILE A 125 -32.00 -3.68 -2.91
CA ILE A 125 -32.46 -5.00 -3.37
C ILE A 125 -31.67 -6.09 -2.65
N LEU A 126 -30.35 -5.95 -2.61
CA LEU A 126 -29.48 -6.87 -1.89
C LEU A 126 -29.81 -6.90 -0.40
N ILE A 127 -30.04 -5.74 0.24
CA ILE A 127 -30.42 -5.65 1.66
C ILE A 127 -31.73 -6.38 1.92
N ARG A 128 -32.73 -6.27 1.03
CA ARG A 128 -34.02 -6.97 1.18
C ARG A 128 -33.87 -8.49 1.09
N PHE A 129 -33.09 -8.98 0.13
CA PHE A 129 -32.86 -10.43 -0.03
C PHE A 129 -31.92 -10.99 1.04
N MET A 130 -30.88 -10.26 1.42
CA MET A 130 -30.00 -10.58 2.55
C MET A 130 -30.75 -10.59 3.88
N ALA A 131 -31.65 -9.63 4.12
CA ALA A 131 -32.49 -9.63 5.31
C ALA A 131 -33.41 -10.87 5.34
N SER A 132 -33.96 -11.29 4.19
CA SER A 132 -34.74 -12.53 4.12
C SER A 132 -33.88 -13.79 4.37
N ILE A 133 -32.64 -13.82 3.88
CA ILE A 133 -31.68 -14.89 4.15
C ILE A 133 -31.33 -14.91 5.64
N ILE A 134 -31.00 -13.76 6.21
CA ILE A 134 -30.66 -13.57 7.63
C ILE A 134 -31.83 -13.97 8.50
N SER A 135 -33.07 -13.52 8.25
CA SER A 135 -34.24 -13.94 9.04
C SER A 135 -34.53 -15.44 8.93
N SER A 136 -34.29 -16.05 7.77
CA SER A 136 -34.45 -17.51 7.61
C SER A 136 -33.35 -18.32 8.30
N LEU A 137 -32.12 -17.79 8.31
CA LEU A 137 -31.00 -18.35 9.04
C LEU A 137 -31.15 -18.10 10.54
N GLU A 138 -31.70 -16.96 10.96
CA GLU A 138 -32.05 -16.62 12.33
C GLU A 138 -33.09 -17.61 12.86
N GLN A 139 -34.18 -17.86 12.13
CA GLN A 139 -35.18 -18.87 12.53
C GLN A 139 -34.59 -20.28 12.71
N ILE A 140 -33.55 -20.63 11.94
CA ILE A 140 -32.86 -21.93 12.02
C ILE A 140 -31.78 -21.94 13.13
N LYS A 141 -31.17 -20.78 13.44
CA LYS A 141 -30.06 -20.61 14.39
C LYS A 141 -30.51 -20.12 15.79
N HIS A 142 -31.75 -19.66 15.94
CA HIS A 142 -32.31 -19.14 17.20
C HIS A 142 -32.55 -20.17 18.30
N LYS A 143 -32.02 -21.40 18.18
CA LYS A 143 -31.81 -22.21 19.38
C LYS A 143 -30.66 -21.71 20.25
N LYS A 144 -29.70 -20.89 19.76
CA LYS A 144 -28.47 -20.60 20.57
C LYS A 144 -27.70 -19.28 20.35
N ILE A 145 -28.24 -18.18 19.78
CA ILE A 145 -27.47 -16.92 19.69
C ILE A 145 -28.23 -15.70 20.24
N ASN A 146 -27.55 -15.00 21.14
CA ASN A 146 -28.01 -13.85 21.92
C ASN A 146 -28.10 -12.58 21.05
N LYS A 147 -29.28 -11.96 20.97
CA LYS A 147 -29.61 -10.81 20.11
C LYS A 147 -28.63 -9.63 20.24
N ASN A 148 -28.07 -9.42 21.43
CA ASN A 148 -27.18 -8.29 21.72
C ASN A 148 -25.78 -8.43 21.09
N SER A 149 -25.27 -9.66 20.92
CA SER A 149 -23.96 -9.84 20.26
C SER A 149 -24.06 -9.61 18.75
N LEU A 150 -25.21 -9.94 18.15
CA LEU A 150 -25.47 -9.68 16.75
C LEU A 150 -25.58 -8.17 16.47
N THR A 151 -26.31 -7.42 17.30
CA THR A 151 -26.42 -5.97 17.13
C THR A 151 -25.08 -5.26 17.30
N GLN A 152 -24.23 -5.72 18.22
CA GLN A 152 -22.89 -5.17 18.39
C GLN A 152 -21.98 -5.51 17.21
N SER A 153 -22.01 -6.76 16.72
CA SER A 153 -21.26 -7.16 15.54
C SER A 153 -21.70 -6.39 14.29
N LEU A 154 -22.99 -6.08 14.16
CA LEU A 154 -23.51 -5.30 13.03
C LEU A 154 -23.00 -3.85 13.06
N LYS A 155 -22.91 -3.27 14.27
CA LYS A 155 -22.36 -1.93 14.46
C LYS A 155 -20.86 -1.88 14.18
N ASP A 156 -20.12 -2.89 14.63
CA ASP A 156 -18.68 -3.02 14.36
C ASP A 156 -18.42 -3.14 12.84
N ILE A 157 -19.22 -3.94 12.12
CA ILE A 157 -19.11 -4.09 10.66
C ILE A 157 -19.46 -2.78 9.92
N ASP A 158 -20.45 -2.02 10.40
CA ASP A 158 -20.81 -0.72 9.81
C ASP A 158 -19.70 0.33 10.00
N GLU A 159 -19.04 0.34 11.17
CA GLU A 159 -17.85 1.17 11.41
C GLU A 159 -16.68 0.78 10.50
N GLU A 160 -16.40 -0.53 10.36
CA GLU A 160 -15.36 -1.03 9.45
C GLU A 160 -15.65 -0.69 7.99
N PHE A 161 -16.92 -0.79 7.57
CA PHE A 161 -17.36 -0.43 6.22
C PHE A 161 -17.16 1.06 5.94
N ASN A 162 -17.52 1.93 6.88
CA ASN A 162 -17.32 3.37 6.75
C ASN A 162 -15.83 3.73 6.64
N GLN A 163 -14.97 3.09 7.43
CA GLN A 163 -13.52 3.28 7.35
C GLN A 163 -12.94 2.80 6.01
N ALA A 164 -13.36 1.63 5.53
CA ALA A 164 -12.95 1.11 4.23
C ALA A 164 -13.43 2.01 3.08
N SER A 165 -14.62 2.59 3.18
CA SER A 165 -15.14 3.55 2.21
C SER A 165 -14.33 4.84 2.20
N GLU A 166 -13.95 5.39 3.36
CA GLU A 166 -13.08 6.58 3.42
C GLU A 166 -11.71 6.31 2.78
N LEU A 167 -11.13 5.13 3.04
CA LEU A 167 -9.87 4.70 2.44
C LEU A 167 -9.97 4.57 0.91
N LEU A 168 -11.08 4.03 0.41
CA LEU A 168 -11.31 3.90 -1.03
C LEU A 168 -11.41 5.29 -1.68
N ILE A 169 -12.15 6.22 -1.06
CA ILE A 169 -12.25 7.62 -1.53
C ILE A 169 -10.88 8.30 -1.52
N SER A 170 -10.08 8.18 -0.45
CA SER A 170 -8.75 8.78 -0.42
C SER A 170 -7.82 8.21 -1.49
N LYS A 171 -7.92 6.90 -1.73
CA LYS A 171 -7.14 6.22 -2.78
C LYS A 171 -7.57 6.64 -4.19
N GLU A 172 -8.86 6.85 -4.42
CA GLU A 172 -9.38 7.38 -5.69
C GLU A 172 -8.85 8.79 -5.95
N ILE A 173 -8.86 9.67 -4.93
CA ILE A 173 -8.30 11.03 -5.03
C ILE A 173 -6.80 10.96 -5.32
N LEU A 174 -6.05 10.08 -4.65
CA LEU A 174 -4.62 9.90 -4.91
C LEU A 174 -4.36 9.45 -6.35
N LEU A 175 -5.12 8.50 -6.87
CA LEU A 175 -5.00 8.06 -8.27
C LEU A 175 -5.31 9.19 -9.25
N ALA A 176 -6.32 10.02 -8.96
CA ALA A 176 -6.63 11.19 -9.78
C ALA A 176 -5.48 12.21 -9.78
N ASN A 177 -4.93 12.54 -8.61
CA ASN A 177 -3.78 13.44 -8.47
C ASN A 177 -2.53 12.88 -9.16
N GLN A 178 -2.25 11.59 -9.00
CA GLN A 178 -1.12 10.94 -9.67
C GLN A 178 -1.26 11.00 -11.19
N LYS A 179 -2.48 10.77 -11.71
CA LYS A 179 -2.76 10.89 -13.15
C LYS A 179 -2.55 12.32 -13.64
N GLU A 180 -3.00 13.33 -12.89
CA GLU A 180 -2.78 14.73 -13.24
C GLU A 180 -1.29 15.10 -13.24
N LEU A 181 -0.55 14.67 -12.21
CA LEU A 181 0.90 14.86 -12.11
C LEU A 181 1.64 14.24 -13.29
N HIS A 182 1.31 13.00 -13.65
CA HIS A 182 1.89 12.34 -14.82
C HIS A 182 1.61 13.11 -16.12
N GLN A 183 0.41 13.67 -16.28
CA GLN A 183 0.10 14.52 -17.42
C GLN A 183 0.92 15.83 -17.40
N GLU A 184 1.15 16.44 -16.25
CA GLU A 184 1.98 17.65 -16.13
C GLU A 184 3.45 17.36 -16.41
N LEU A 185 4.00 16.26 -15.89
CA LEU A 185 5.35 15.77 -16.19
C LEU A 185 5.50 15.52 -17.68
N HIS A 186 4.55 14.84 -18.31
CA HIS A 186 4.61 14.58 -19.74
C HIS A 186 4.60 15.89 -20.56
N LYS A 187 3.79 16.89 -20.16
CA LYS A 187 3.79 18.22 -20.78
C LYS A 187 5.10 18.97 -20.53
N SER A 188 5.73 18.83 -19.37
CA SER A 188 7.00 19.50 -19.06
C SER A 188 8.16 18.88 -19.85
N ILE A 189 8.20 17.55 -19.98
CA ILE A 189 9.14 16.80 -20.82
C ILE A 189 8.96 17.20 -22.28
N GLU A 190 7.73 17.24 -22.79
CA GLU A 190 7.49 17.67 -24.18
C GLU A 190 8.00 19.10 -24.44
N ARG A 191 7.82 20.03 -23.50
CA ARG A 191 8.37 21.39 -23.62
C ARG A 191 9.91 21.40 -23.58
N SER A 192 10.54 20.57 -22.74
CA SER A 192 11.99 20.50 -22.65
C SER A 192 12.59 19.88 -23.91
N GLU A 193 11.94 18.87 -24.49
CA GLU A 193 12.28 18.32 -25.81
C GLU A 193 12.16 19.38 -26.92
N GLN A 194 11.10 20.20 -26.91
CA GLN A 194 10.96 21.30 -27.85
C GLN A 194 12.08 22.35 -27.68
N LYS A 195 12.47 22.68 -26.44
CA LYS A 195 13.62 23.57 -26.17
C LYS A 195 14.94 22.96 -26.65
N LEU A 196 15.16 21.66 -26.43
CA LEU A 196 16.33 20.93 -26.94
C LEU A 196 16.39 20.94 -28.46
N LYS A 197 15.26 20.71 -29.15
CA LYS A 197 15.19 20.82 -30.61
C LYS A 197 15.57 22.22 -31.09
N LYS A 198 15.07 23.29 -30.45
CA LYS A 198 15.44 24.67 -30.78
C LYS A 198 16.93 24.94 -30.53
N LEU A 199 17.49 24.43 -29.43
CA LEU A 199 18.91 24.53 -29.12
C LEU A 199 19.76 23.80 -30.17
N GLY A 200 19.33 22.62 -30.62
CA GLY A 200 19.95 21.88 -31.71
C GLY A 200 20.01 22.69 -33.00
N VAL A 201 18.90 23.34 -33.39
CA VAL A 201 18.89 24.27 -34.54
C VAL A 201 19.87 25.42 -34.32
N LYS A 202 19.89 26.04 -33.13
CA LYS A 202 20.85 27.11 -32.81
C LYS A 202 22.30 26.65 -32.85
N HIS A 203 22.59 25.43 -32.43
CA HIS A 203 23.92 24.84 -32.52
C HIS A 203 24.35 24.65 -33.99
N THR A 204 23.45 24.15 -34.84
CA THR A 204 23.73 24.05 -36.29
C THR A 204 23.93 25.41 -36.95
N GLU A 205 23.19 26.44 -36.52
CA GLU A 205 23.35 27.82 -36.99
C GLU A 205 24.69 28.40 -36.54
N LEU A 206 25.09 28.19 -35.28
CA LEU A 206 26.41 28.59 -34.78
C LEU A 206 27.54 27.89 -35.54
N GLN A 207 27.42 26.59 -35.81
CA GLN A 207 28.41 25.86 -36.60
C GLN A 207 28.51 26.44 -38.02
N ARG A 208 27.37 26.79 -38.64
CA ARG A 208 27.34 27.49 -39.94
C ARG A 208 28.02 28.85 -39.86
N LEU A 209 27.71 29.66 -38.84
CA LEU A 209 28.33 30.98 -38.65
C LEU A 209 29.83 30.89 -38.38
N GLN A 210 30.29 29.87 -37.65
CA GLN A 210 31.72 29.62 -37.46
C GLN A 210 32.43 29.26 -38.78
N LEU A 211 31.79 28.47 -39.65
CA LEU A 211 32.31 28.20 -40.99
C LEU A 211 32.34 29.45 -41.86
N GLU A 212 31.29 30.29 -41.79
CA GLU A 212 31.24 31.58 -42.50
C GLU A 212 32.33 32.53 -41.99
N LEU A 213 32.54 32.62 -40.68
CA LEU A 213 33.62 33.40 -40.06
C LEU A 213 35.00 32.90 -40.47
N LYS A 214 35.23 31.57 -40.49
CA LYS A 214 36.49 31.02 -41.01
C LYS A 214 36.71 31.41 -42.47
N LYS A 215 35.68 31.31 -43.30
CA LYS A 215 35.73 31.71 -44.71
C LYS A 215 36.00 33.21 -44.88
N GLN A 216 35.37 34.06 -44.06
CA GLN A 216 35.64 35.49 -44.05
C GLN A 216 37.05 35.79 -43.54
N HIS A 217 37.53 35.10 -42.51
CA HIS A 217 38.89 35.22 -42.02
C HIS A 217 39.91 34.80 -43.08
N ASP A 218 39.66 33.73 -43.85
CA ASP A 218 40.49 33.35 -45.00
C ASP A 218 40.47 34.41 -46.11
N GLN A 219 39.32 35.08 -46.32
CA GLN A 219 39.22 36.20 -47.25
C GLN A 219 39.96 37.44 -46.75
N VAL A 220 39.82 37.77 -45.47
CA VAL A 220 40.55 38.86 -44.82
C VAL A 220 42.04 38.57 -44.84
N SER A 221 42.49 37.35 -44.54
CA SER A 221 43.91 36.96 -44.63
C SER A 221 44.46 37.08 -46.07
N LYS A 222 43.66 36.73 -47.09
CA LYS A 222 44.01 36.99 -48.50
C LYS A 222 44.08 38.49 -48.80
N LEU A 223 43.15 39.27 -48.25
CA LEU A 223 43.15 40.72 -48.39
C LEU A 223 44.32 41.34 -47.61
N GLU A 224 44.66 40.86 -46.43
CA GLU A 224 45.82 41.27 -45.62
C GLU A 224 47.12 40.93 -46.34
N GLN A 225 47.23 39.78 -47.02
CA GLN A 225 48.34 39.53 -47.95
C GLN A 225 48.38 40.57 -49.10
N HIS A 226 47.25 41.15 -49.47
CA HIS A 226 47.17 42.28 -50.40
C HIS A 226 47.36 43.66 -49.72
N PHE A 227 47.16 43.77 -48.39
CA PHE A 227 47.25 44.98 -47.56
C PHE A 227 48.49 45.01 -46.67
N ASP A 228 49.42 44.06 -46.76
CA ASP A 228 50.78 44.09 -46.19
C ASP A 228 51.65 45.24 -46.76
N TYR A 229 51.00 46.19 -47.44
CA TYR A 229 51.52 47.48 -47.89
C TYR A 229 50.91 48.69 -47.17
N ASP A 230 49.93 48.56 -46.25
CA ASP A 230 49.37 49.72 -45.53
C ASP A 230 48.88 49.41 -44.09
N ASP A 231 49.78 49.72 -43.15
CA ASP A 231 49.66 50.21 -41.76
C ASP A 231 48.55 49.74 -40.77
N GLN A 232 49.10 49.20 -39.66
CA GLN A 232 48.79 49.37 -38.22
C GLN A 232 47.56 50.20 -37.82
N TYR A 233 46.72 49.65 -36.91
CA TYR A 233 46.42 50.17 -35.55
C TYR A 233 45.22 49.44 -34.92
N TYR A 234 45.23 49.35 -33.59
CA TYR A 234 44.19 48.96 -32.62
C TYR A 234 44.18 47.52 -32.07
N THR A 235 44.73 47.38 -30.86
CA THR A 235 44.39 46.32 -29.89
C THR A 235 43.47 46.89 -28.81
N GLY A 236 42.35 46.22 -28.56
CA GLY A 236 41.34 46.57 -27.55
C GLY A 236 41.15 45.47 -26.50
N ASN A 237 41.01 45.92 -25.26
CA ASN A 237 40.96 45.24 -23.95
C ASN A 237 40.22 43.89 -23.83
N THR A 238 40.74 43.05 -22.93
CA THR A 238 40.14 41.81 -22.42
C THR A 238 39.31 42.05 -21.15
N ASP A 239 38.03 41.70 -21.18
CA ASP A 239 37.12 41.72 -20.03
C ASP A 239 37.25 40.47 -19.14
N ASN A 240 37.03 40.71 -17.84
CA ASN A 240 37.25 39.81 -16.72
C ASN A 240 35.98 39.00 -16.40
N ILE A 241 36.08 37.67 -16.30
CA ILE A 241 34.95 36.75 -16.05
C ILE A 241 34.88 36.42 -14.55
N GLN A 242 33.75 36.71 -13.90
CA GLN A 242 33.43 36.24 -12.54
C GLN A 242 32.44 35.08 -12.60
N SER A 243 32.75 34.03 -11.84
CA SER A 243 32.03 32.77 -11.69
C SER A 243 30.90 32.85 -10.65
N ASP A 244 29.70 32.38 -11.02
CA ASP A 244 28.55 32.21 -10.13
C ASP A 244 28.62 30.89 -9.34
N ALA A 245 28.56 30.99 -8.02
CA ALA A 245 28.18 29.90 -7.11
C ALA A 245 27.19 30.45 -6.06
N PRO A 246 26.20 29.65 -5.61
CA PRO A 246 25.07 30.17 -4.82
C PRO A 246 25.52 30.47 -3.39
N GLN A 247 25.75 31.75 -3.08
CA GLN A 247 26.04 32.23 -1.73
C GLN A 247 24.77 32.41 -0.90
N HIS A 248 24.79 31.91 0.34
CA HIS A 248 23.73 32.08 1.34
C HIS A 248 23.39 33.57 1.57
N GLN A 249 22.10 33.88 1.79
CA GLN A 249 21.62 35.26 1.91
C GLN A 249 22.33 36.05 3.02
N SER A 250 22.68 35.43 4.15
CA SER A 250 23.40 36.08 5.25
C SER A 250 24.77 36.66 4.84
N THR A 251 25.52 35.97 3.97
CA THR A 251 26.83 36.47 3.49
C THR A 251 26.65 37.64 2.51
N LYS A 252 25.56 37.65 1.73
CA LYS A 252 25.19 38.77 0.87
C LYS A 252 24.89 40.05 1.66
N HIS A 253 24.20 39.94 2.80
CA HIS A 253 23.89 41.08 3.65
C HIS A 253 25.12 41.55 4.44
N LEU A 254 26.00 40.65 4.88
CA LEU A 254 27.28 40.99 5.48
C LEU A 254 28.18 41.78 4.50
N HIS A 255 28.29 41.33 3.25
CA HIS A 255 29.02 42.06 2.21
C HIS A 255 28.37 43.42 1.86
N LYS A 256 27.04 43.55 1.94
CA LYS A 256 26.38 44.85 1.78
C LYS A 256 26.74 45.80 2.92
N LEU A 257 26.80 45.31 4.16
CA LEU A 257 27.15 46.10 5.33
C LEU A 257 28.63 46.49 5.31
N GLU A 258 29.50 45.58 4.90
CA GLU A 258 30.93 45.85 4.68
C GLU A 258 31.15 46.89 3.57
N ARG A 259 30.42 46.78 2.45
CA ARG A 259 30.48 47.78 1.37
C ARG A 259 29.94 49.13 1.83
N LEU A 260 28.86 49.15 2.62
CA LEU A 260 28.27 50.37 3.16
C LEU A 260 29.19 51.03 4.19
N SER A 261 29.85 50.24 5.04
CA SER A 261 30.88 50.70 5.98
C SER A 261 32.11 51.26 5.25
N LYS A 262 32.64 50.56 4.24
CA LYS A 262 33.73 51.08 3.39
C LYS A 262 33.33 52.37 2.67
N ARG A 263 32.08 52.47 2.22
CA ARG A 263 31.53 53.67 1.60
C ARG A 263 31.39 54.81 2.62
N GLN A 264 30.95 54.53 3.84
CA GLN A 264 30.90 55.50 4.94
C GLN A 264 32.29 56.03 5.27
N GLN A 265 33.28 55.13 5.40
CA GLN A 265 34.68 55.47 5.63
C GLN A 265 35.21 56.40 4.54
N ALA A 266 35.00 56.07 3.26
CA ALA A 266 35.43 56.89 2.13
C ALA A 266 34.73 58.26 2.07
N ILE A 267 33.46 58.34 2.48
CA ILE A 267 32.72 59.62 2.54
C ILE A 267 33.25 60.48 3.69
N ILE A 268 33.53 59.89 4.86
CA ILE A 268 34.12 60.58 6.00
C ILE A 268 35.51 61.11 5.63
N GLU A 269 36.34 60.31 4.98
CA GLU A 269 37.67 60.72 4.50
C GLU A 269 37.58 61.85 3.46
N ASN A 270 36.64 61.79 2.51
CA ASN A 270 36.42 62.86 1.53
C ASN A 270 35.89 64.15 2.19
N LEU A 271 35.00 64.02 3.18
CA LEU A 271 34.51 65.17 3.94
C LEU A 271 35.61 65.80 4.80
N GLN A 272 36.48 65.00 5.43
CA GLN A 272 37.65 65.49 6.15
C GLN A 272 38.63 66.19 5.21
N ALA A 273 38.86 65.63 4.01
CA ALA A 273 39.69 66.26 2.99
C ALA A 273 39.09 67.61 2.54
N GLN A 274 37.79 67.69 2.26
CA GLN A 274 37.12 68.95 1.88
C GLN A 274 37.08 69.98 3.01
N LEU A 275 36.97 69.55 4.27
CA LEU A 275 37.04 70.44 5.42
C LEU A 275 38.46 71.02 5.59
N ASN A 276 39.49 70.21 5.35
CA ASN A 276 40.89 70.64 5.40
C ASN A 276 41.27 71.53 4.20
N ASP A 277 40.68 71.33 3.02
CA ASP A 277 40.97 72.10 1.79
C ASP A 277 40.22 73.45 1.75
N THR A 278 39.14 73.60 2.52
CA THR A 278 38.39 74.87 2.64
C THR A 278 38.97 75.83 3.67
N SER A 279 40.11 75.50 4.30
CA SER A 279 40.72 76.27 5.39
C SER A 279 40.91 77.76 5.12
N ASP A 280 41.17 78.16 3.87
CA ASP A 280 41.38 79.56 3.46
C ASP A 280 40.08 80.24 2.93
N ASP A 281 39.62 81.24 3.68
CA ASP A 281 38.91 82.46 3.27
C ASP A 281 37.46 82.46 2.70
N GLN A 282 36.63 81.41 2.84
CA GLN A 282 35.17 81.56 2.58
C GLN A 282 34.27 80.87 3.63
N GLU A 283 33.89 81.63 4.66
CA GLU A 283 33.07 81.18 5.80
C GLU A 283 31.67 80.69 5.38
N ASP A 284 31.02 81.37 4.44
CA ASP A 284 29.70 80.98 3.90
C ASP A 284 29.72 79.64 3.15
N LYS A 285 30.82 79.33 2.45
CA LYS A 285 30.98 78.04 1.76
C LYS A 285 31.26 76.91 2.74
N LYS A 286 31.99 77.16 3.83
CA LYS A 286 32.19 76.18 4.91
C LYS A 286 30.86 75.79 5.55
N GLU A 287 29.99 76.75 5.85
CA GLU A 287 28.71 76.45 6.50
C GLU A 287 27.77 75.64 5.58
N GLN A 288 27.76 75.94 4.28
CA GLN A 288 26.95 75.21 3.31
C GLN A 288 27.47 73.79 3.05
N VAL A 289 28.79 73.59 2.98
CA VAL A 289 29.42 72.27 2.86
C VAL A 289 29.20 71.45 4.14
N GLN A 290 29.27 72.05 5.32
CA GLN A 290 28.97 71.39 6.60
C GLN A 290 27.50 70.97 6.70
N LYS A 291 26.55 71.82 6.28
CA LYS A 291 25.12 71.47 6.23
C LYS A 291 24.85 70.32 5.26
N MET A 292 25.44 70.35 4.07
CA MET A 292 25.31 69.27 3.08
C MET A 292 25.96 67.97 3.56
N ALA A 293 27.06 68.05 4.31
CA ALA A 293 27.72 66.92 4.93
C ALA A 293 26.86 66.30 6.04
N LEU A 294 26.28 67.12 6.91
CA LEU A 294 25.36 66.66 7.97
C LEU A 294 24.12 65.99 7.38
N GLU A 295 23.49 66.56 6.36
CA GLU A 295 22.32 65.97 5.69
C GLU A 295 22.69 64.63 5.02
N ARG A 296 23.87 64.54 4.41
CA ARG A 296 24.35 63.29 3.80
C ARG A 296 24.70 62.23 4.84
N MET A 297 25.24 62.63 5.98
CA MET A 297 25.55 61.74 7.10
C MET A 297 24.28 61.26 7.81
N GLU A 298 23.28 62.12 7.94
CA GLU A 298 21.95 61.78 8.46
C GLU A 298 21.23 60.79 7.55
N ARG A 299 21.27 61.01 6.22
CA ARG A 299 20.71 60.06 5.24
C ARG A 299 21.38 58.69 5.37
N ILE A 300 22.72 58.64 5.44
CA ILE A 300 23.44 57.37 5.57
C ILE A 300 23.19 56.69 6.93
N SER A 301 23.03 57.46 8.00
CA SER A 301 22.63 56.95 9.32
C SER A 301 21.22 56.33 9.27
N SER A 302 20.28 56.98 8.59
CA SER A 302 18.93 56.44 8.38
C SER A 302 18.93 55.14 7.56
N GLU A 303 19.78 55.05 6.53
CA GLU A 303 19.98 53.83 5.73
C GLU A 303 20.59 52.70 6.58
N SER A 304 21.54 53.01 7.46
CA SER A 304 22.13 52.06 8.39
C SER A 304 21.11 51.55 9.42
N ASN A 305 20.29 52.44 9.99
CA ASN A 305 19.24 52.07 10.94
C ASN A 305 18.15 51.21 10.28
N SER A 306 17.79 51.51 9.04
CA SER A 306 16.86 50.68 8.27
C SER A 306 17.43 49.27 8.01
N LEU A 307 18.72 49.16 7.69
CA LEU A 307 19.36 47.87 7.47
C LEU A 307 19.49 47.06 8.77
N ILE A 308 19.81 47.72 9.90
CA ILE A 308 19.84 47.09 11.23
C ILE A 308 18.44 46.56 11.58
N GLY A 309 17.38 47.33 11.34
CA GLY A 309 16.00 46.89 11.59
C GLY A 309 15.61 45.66 10.74
N GLN A 310 16.04 45.61 9.47
CA GLN A 310 15.86 44.43 8.62
C GLN A 310 16.62 43.22 9.17
N LEU A 311 17.87 43.39 9.59
CA LEU A 311 18.67 42.31 10.18
C LEU A 311 18.11 41.82 11.51
N GLN A 312 17.55 42.69 12.34
CA GLN A 312 16.86 42.30 13.58
C GLN A 312 15.61 41.48 13.28
N SER A 313 14.78 41.92 12.34
CA SER A 313 13.59 41.14 11.92
C SER A 313 13.98 39.78 11.32
N GLU A 314 15.05 39.72 10.54
CA GLU A 314 15.57 38.46 10.01
C GLU A 314 16.10 37.56 11.13
N LEU A 315 16.82 38.11 12.12
CA LEU A 315 17.31 37.38 13.28
C LEU A 315 16.17 36.83 14.13
N ASP A 316 15.11 37.61 14.38
CA ASP A 316 13.93 37.18 15.12
C ASP A 316 13.19 36.06 14.37
N SER A 317 13.08 36.18 13.03
CA SER A 317 12.51 35.11 12.19
C SER A 317 13.35 33.83 12.23
N ALA A 318 14.68 33.97 12.22
CA ALA A 318 15.60 32.84 12.31
C ALA A 318 15.52 32.18 13.69
N ASN A 319 15.42 32.96 14.77
CA ASN A 319 15.23 32.42 16.12
C ASN A 319 13.92 31.63 16.24
N LEU A 320 12.84 32.11 15.63
CA LEU A 320 11.57 31.40 15.58
C LEU A 320 11.66 30.10 14.75
N SER A 321 12.48 30.09 13.70
CA SER A 321 12.78 28.86 12.96
C SER A 321 13.63 27.87 13.78
N ILE A 322 14.55 28.37 14.61
CA ILE A 322 15.38 27.53 15.48
C ILE A 322 14.54 26.90 16.60
N THR A 323 13.62 27.64 17.20
CA THR A 323 12.74 27.09 18.25
C THR A 323 11.82 26.01 17.69
N THR A 324 11.23 26.24 16.52
CA THR A 324 10.39 25.22 15.84
C THR A 324 11.20 23.99 15.43
N LEU A 325 12.44 24.15 14.94
CA LEU A 325 13.33 23.02 14.66
C LEU A 325 13.69 22.24 15.92
N LYS A 326 13.97 22.92 17.04
CA LYS A 326 14.29 22.28 18.31
C LYS A 326 13.13 21.46 18.86
N GLU A 327 11.90 21.97 18.75
CA GLU A 327 10.68 21.26 19.13
C GLU A 327 10.49 19.98 18.28
N ASN A 328 10.63 20.10 16.95
CA ASN A 328 10.56 18.95 16.04
C ASN A 328 11.60 17.87 16.34
N ILE A 329 12.84 18.26 16.67
CA ILE A 329 13.89 17.30 17.06
C ILE A 329 13.48 16.55 18.33
N SER A 330 12.99 17.26 19.35
CA SER A 330 12.57 16.62 20.60
C SER A 330 11.40 15.63 20.41
N GLU A 331 10.48 15.93 19.50
CA GLU A 331 9.39 15.02 19.17
C GLU A 331 9.90 13.76 18.45
N LYS A 332 10.85 13.91 17.53
CA LYS A 332 11.50 12.79 16.82
C LYS A 332 12.28 11.88 17.76
N ASP A 333 13.03 12.45 18.71
CA ASP A 333 13.76 11.67 19.72
C ASP A 333 12.81 10.84 20.60
N ARG A 334 11.65 11.41 20.97
CA ARG A 334 10.62 10.65 21.71
C ARG A 334 10.05 9.50 20.90
N LEU A 335 9.82 9.70 19.60
CA LEU A 335 9.33 8.64 18.71
C LEU A 335 10.35 7.52 18.52
N LEU A 336 11.64 7.85 18.44
CA LEU A 336 12.71 6.85 18.35
C LEU A 336 12.76 5.98 19.61
N GLN A 337 12.66 6.58 20.79
CA GLN A 337 12.62 5.81 22.05
C GLN A 337 11.43 4.84 22.13
N GLU A 338 10.26 5.25 21.61
CA GLU A 338 9.09 4.36 21.57
C GLU A 338 9.26 3.22 20.56
N ILE A 339 9.92 3.46 19.43
CA ILE A 339 10.24 2.42 18.45
C ILE A 339 11.24 1.42 19.03
N ASP A 340 12.29 1.88 19.71
CA ASP A 340 13.27 1.01 20.35
C ASP A 340 12.63 0.12 21.44
N ARG A 341 11.68 0.68 22.21
CA ARG A 341 10.89 -0.09 23.19
C ARG A 341 10.04 -1.18 22.53
N LYS A 342 9.44 -0.90 21.37
CA LYS A 342 8.66 -1.88 20.62
C LYS A 342 9.54 -2.98 20.01
N LEU A 343 10.74 -2.64 19.56
CA LEU A 343 11.67 -3.62 19.00
C LEU A 343 12.14 -4.63 20.07
N SER A 344 12.41 -4.17 21.29
CA SER A 344 12.81 -5.08 22.39
C SER A 344 11.69 -6.02 22.85
N GLU A 345 10.43 -5.61 22.73
CA GLU A 345 9.27 -6.47 23.00
C GLU A 345 9.08 -7.55 21.91
N ILE A 346 9.40 -7.26 20.64
CA ILE A 346 9.22 -8.17 19.51
C ILE A 346 10.28 -9.29 19.49
N GLU A 347 11.51 -9.03 19.89
CA GLU A 347 12.59 -10.04 19.89
C GLU A 347 12.28 -11.26 20.79
N GLY A 348 11.48 -11.10 21.85
CA GLY A 348 11.06 -12.20 22.73
C GLY A 348 9.99 -13.12 22.13
N SER A 349 9.23 -12.65 21.14
CA SER A 349 8.10 -13.38 20.54
C SER A 349 8.49 -14.19 19.29
N ALA A 350 9.60 -13.82 18.62
CA ALA A 350 10.02 -14.44 17.38
C ALA A 350 10.48 -15.92 17.54
N TYR A 351 10.98 -16.29 18.72
CA TYR A 351 11.47 -17.64 19.01
C TYR A 351 10.35 -18.69 19.05
N THR A 352 9.21 -18.34 19.65
CA THR A 352 8.05 -19.26 19.76
C THR A 352 7.33 -19.39 18.42
N GLU A 353 7.24 -18.31 17.64
CA GLU A 353 6.73 -18.36 16.27
C GLU A 353 7.58 -19.27 15.37
N PHE A 354 8.92 -19.19 15.48
CA PHE A 354 9.83 -20.02 14.69
C PHE A 354 9.64 -21.52 14.92
N GLN A 355 9.39 -21.95 16.17
CA GLN A 355 9.15 -23.34 16.52
C GLN A 355 7.84 -23.90 15.90
N SER A 356 6.78 -23.10 15.92
CA SER A 356 5.49 -23.48 15.33
C SER A 356 5.54 -23.57 13.80
N ILE A 357 6.27 -22.64 13.16
CA ILE A 357 6.44 -22.61 11.70
C ILE A 357 7.26 -23.82 11.22
N ASN A 358 8.26 -24.25 12.00
CA ASN A 358 9.10 -25.38 11.61
C ASN A 358 8.34 -26.71 11.64
N SER A 359 7.45 -26.91 12.64
CA SER A 359 6.56 -28.08 12.70
C SER A 359 5.65 -28.15 11.47
N ASN A 360 5.00 -27.04 11.13
CA ASN A 360 4.07 -26.98 10.00
C ASN A 360 4.76 -27.23 8.65
N LYS A 361 6.02 -26.78 8.50
CA LYS A 361 6.81 -27.04 7.28
C LYS A 361 7.20 -28.51 7.14
N ARG A 362 7.43 -29.22 8.25
CA ARG A 362 7.74 -30.66 8.25
C ARG A 362 6.54 -31.47 7.76
N ASP A 363 5.35 -31.18 8.29
CA ASP A 363 4.13 -31.89 7.92
C ASP A 363 3.73 -31.63 6.46
N ALA A 364 3.95 -30.40 5.97
CA ALA A 364 3.77 -30.06 4.56
C ALA A 364 4.78 -30.80 3.65
N LEU A 365 6.04 -30.91 4.05
CA LEU A 365 7.05 -31.65 3.28
C LEU A 365 6.81 -33.16 3.32
N GLU A 366 6.35 -33.72 4.43
CA GLU A 366 5.98 -35.14 4.55
C GLU A 366 4.79 -35.47 3.63
N SER A 367 3.80 -34.58 3.55
CA SER A 367 2.71 -34.67 2.57
C SER A 367 3.21 -34.59 1.13
N LEU A 368 4.13 -33.68 0.84
CA LEU A 368 4.66 -33.46 -0.51
C LEU A 368 5.57 -34.62 -0.95
N LEU A 369 6.35 -35.20 -0.04
CA LEU A 369 7.12 -36.41 -0.29
C LEU A 369 6.21 -37.62 -0.53
N GLY A 370 5.10 -37.72 0.21
CA GLY A 370 4.04 -38.72 -0.03
C GLY A 370 3.40 -38.58 -1.41
N ASP A 371 3.12 -37.35 -1.84
CA ASP A 371 2.61 -37.07 -3.19
C ASP A 371 3.64 -37.41 -4.27
N PHE A 372 4.93 -37.11 -4.08
CA PHE A 372 5.97 -37.48 -5.04
C PHE A 372 6.14 -38.99 -5.23
N VAL A 373 5.94 -39.79 -4.17
CA VAL A 373 5.95 -41.25 -4.27
C VAL A 373 4.79 -41.76 -5.13
N LEU A 374 3.64 -41.06 -5.13
CA LEU A 374 2.48 -41.38 -5.97
C LEU A 374 2.67 -40.92 -7.43
N PHE A 375 3.37 -39.80 -7.68
CA PHE A 375 3.61 -39.28 -9.04
C PHE A 375 4.75 -39.98 -9.81
N LYS A 376 5.56 -40.79 -9.14
CA LYS A 376 6.71 -41.51 -9.73
C LYS A 376 6.31 -42.60 -10.74
N GLU A 377 5.04 -43.00 -10.77
CA GLU A 377 4.58 -44.04 -11.70
C GLU A 377 4.39 -43.55 -13.14
N ASP A 378 4.33 -42.23 -13.43
CA ASP A 378 3.78 -41.78 -14.72
C ASP A 378 4.66 -40.90 -15.65
N ASN A 379 5.80 -40.28 -15.30
CA ASN A 379 6.58 -39.49 -16.30
C ASN A 379 8.08 -39.26 -15.99
N ASP A 380 8.83 -38.91 -17.06
CA ASP A 380 10.29 -38.74 -17.23
C ASP A 380 11.14 -38.33 -16.00
N THR A 381 12.25 -39.05 -15.82
CA THR A 381 12.94 -39.30 -14.54
C THR A 381 13.95 -38.25 -14.07
N ASN A 382 14.42 -37.32 -14.92
CA ASN A 382 15.63 -36.57 -14.60
C ASN A 382 15.40 -35.27 -13.79
N THR A 383 14.22 -34.63 -13.91
CA THR A 383 13.90 -33.42 -13.11
C THR A 383 13.32 -33.76 -11.74
N PHE A 384 12.62 -34.88 -11.64
CA PHE A 384 12.03 -35.37 -10.38
C PHE A 384 13.08 -35.93 -9.42
N GLU A 385 14.12 -36.62 -9.90
CA GLU A 385 15.19 -37.12 -9.03
C GLU A 385 15.97 -36.01 -8.34
N ALA A 386 16.20 -34.87 -9.02
CA ALA A 386 16.88 -33.72 -8.43
C ALA A 386 16.04 -33.06 -7.33
N GLN A 387 14.73 -32.92 -7.55
CA GLN A 387 13.79 -32.40 -6.55
C GLN A 387 13.56 -33.37 -5.39
N GLU A 388 13.54 -34.68 -5.64
CA GLU A 388 13.48 -35.73 -4.62
C GLU A 388 14.73 -35.70 -3.72
N LEU A 389 15.92 -35.48 -4.31
CA LEU A 389 17.17 -35.39 -3.57
C LEU A 389 17.24 -34.12 -2.69
N GLU A 390 16.76 -32.99 -3.20
CA GLU A 390 16.66 -31.75 -2.42
C GLU A 390 15.63 -31.86 -1.29
N ALA A 391 14.46 -32.45 -1.55
CA ALA A 391 13.44 -32.71 -0.53
C ALA A 391 13.95 -33.65 0.57
N ARG A 392 14.69 -34.71 0.22
CA ARG A 392 15.35 -35.60 1.20
C ARG A 392 16.43 -34.90 2.02
N LYS A 393 17.16 -33.96 1.43
CA LYS A 393 18.15 -33.15 2.16
C LYS A 393 17.49 -32.22 3.17
N LEU A 394 16.35 -31.62 2.81
CA LEU A 394 15.54 -30.82 3.74
C LEU A 394 14.92 -31.68 4.85
N GLU A 395 14.42 -32.87 4.51
CA GLU A 395 13.95 -33.86 5.50
C GLU A 395 15.06 -34.26 6.48
N GLN A 396 16.29 -34.45 6.00
CA GLN A 396 17.43 -34.77 6.85
C GLN A 396 17.75 -33.63 7.83
N VAL A 397 17.83 -32.38 7.35
CA VAL A 397 18.08 -31.21 8.22
C VAL A 397 16.94 -31.04 9.24
N LEU A 398 15.70 -31.31 8.83
CA LEU A 398 14.56 -31.28 9.74
C LEU A 398 14.62 -32.39 10.79
N LYS A 399 15.00 -33.61 10.41
CA LYS A 399 15.26 -34.72 11.35
C LYS A 399 16.38 -34.40 12.33
N GLU A 400 17.47 -33.79 11.88
CA GLU A 400 18.56 -33.33 12.75
C GLU A 400 18.04 -32.26 13.75
N SER A 401 17.21 -31.33 13.29
CA SER A 401 16.58 -30.34 14.18
C SER A 401 15.58 -30.96 15.17
N GLU A 402 14.83 -31.99 14.75
CA GLU A 402 13.89 -32.74 15.60
C GLU A 402 14.65 -33.57 16.65
N THR A 403 15.75 -34.23 16.29
CA THR A 403 16.58 -34.96 17.25
C THR A 403 17.16 -34.05 18.32
N CYS A 404 17.49 -32.80 17.99
CA CYS A 404 17.93 -31.81 18.98
C CYS A 404 16.79 -31.43 19.95
N VAL A 405 15.57 -31.25 19.42
CA VAL A 405 14.39 -30.95 20.25
C VAL A 405 13.97 -32.15 21.11
N GLN A 406 14.03 -33.38 20.59
CA GLN A 406 13.76 -34.61 21.35
C GLN A 406 14.78 -34.81 22.48
N LEU A 407 16.06 -34.49 22.25
CA LEU A 407 17.09 -34.54 23.29
C LEU A 407 16.77 -33.55 24.42
N LEU A 408 16.32 -32.34 24.08
CA LEU A 408 15.84 -31.36 25.08
C LEU A 408 14.58 -31.83 25.81
N ALA A 409 13.64 -32.48 25.13
CA ALA A 409 12.45 -33.06 25.76
C ALA A 409 12.80 -34.22 26.70
N GLN A 410 13.78 -35.05 26.33
CA GLN A 410 14.31 -36.11 27.18
C GLN A 410 15.05 -35.56 28.40
N GLU A 411 15.81 -34.48 28.25
CA GLU A 411 16.42 -33.77 29.39
C GLU A 411 15.35 -33.23 30.35
N LEU A 412 14.23 -32.76 29.81
CA LEU A 412 13.09 -32.29 30.60
C LEU A 412 12.36 -33.44 31.31
N GLU A 413 12.07 -34.56 30.63
CA GLU A 413 11.48 -35.75 31.25
C GLU A 413 12.39 -36.33 32.34
N ARG A 414 13.71 -36.31 32.12
CA ARG A 414 14.68 -36.70 33.14
C ARG A 414 14.64 -35.77 34.36
N ALA A 415 14.53 -34.47 34.15
CA ALA A 415 14.37 -33.50 35.24
C ALA A 415 13.02 -33.65 35.96
N GLU A 416 11.94 -34.04 35.26
CA GLU A 416 10.65 -34.36 35.85
C GLU A 416 10.68 -35.67 36.67
N ALA A 417 11.35 -36.71 36.17
CA ALA A 417 11.53 -37.96 36.89
C ALA A 417 12.40 -37.77 38.15
N GLU A 418 13.44 -36.92 38.07
CA GLU A 418 14.22 -36.50 39.22
C GLU A 418 13.34 -35.76 40.24
N ASN A 419 12.51 -34.82 39.79
CA ASN A 419 11.54 -34.15 40.65
C ASN A 419 10.51 -35.11 41.28
N ALA A 420 10.03 -36.11 40.54
CA ALA A 420 9.12 -37.12 41.07
C ALA A 420 9.81 -37.98 42.13
N SER A 421 11.06 -38.36 41.92
CA SER A 421 11.86 -39.08 42.91
C SER A 421 12.09 -38.25 44.18
N LEU A 422 12.40 -36.95 44.02
CA LEU A 422 12.52 -36.02 45.15
C LEU A 422 11.19 -35.85 45.89
N ARG A 423 10.06 -35.85 45.18
CA ARG A 423 8.72 -35.83 45.80
C ARG A 423 8.45 -37.09 46.60
N ILE A 424 8.81 -38.27 46.07
CA ILE A 424 8.67 -39.54 46.80
C ILE A 424 9.57 -39.54 48.04
N ASP A 425 10.82 -39.06 47.94
CA ASP A 425 11.72 -38.91 49.08
C ASP A 425 11.16 -37.94 50.14
N VAL A 426 10.55 -36.83 49.72
CA VAL A 426 9.86 -35.89 50.62
C VAL A 426 8.64 -36.55 51.26
N GLU A 427 7.83 -37.27 50.48
CA GLU A 427 6.63 -37.95 50.96
C GLU A 427 6.97 -39.10 51.92
N GLN A 428 8.06 -39.82 51.67
CA GLN A 428 8.58 -40.84 52.56
C GLN A 428 9.09 -40.23 53.86
N ARG A 429 9.81 -39.09 53.81
CA ARG A 429 10.18 -38.33 55.02
C ARG A 429 8.96 -37.81 55.79
N VAL A 430 7.88 -37.45 55.09
CA VAL A 430 6.59 -37.06 55.69
C VAL A 430 5.89 -38.26 56.32
N GLN A 431 5.91 -39.44 55.69
CA GLN A 431 5.34 -40.68 56.24
C GLN A 431 6.14 -41.20 57.44
N GLU A 432 7.47 -41.10 57.41
CA GLU A 432 8.33 -41.38 58.56
C GLU A 432 8.01 -40.42 59.72
N ALA A 433 7.74 -39.14 59.44
CA ALA A 433 7.26 -38.18 60.44
C ALA A 433 5.84 -38.50 60.95
N GLN A 434 4.95 -39.04 60.11
CA GLN A 434 3.59 -39.48 60.49
C GLN A 434 3.59 -40.76 61.34
N SER A 435 4.51 -41.69 61.11
CA SER A 435 4.65 -42.91 61.91
C SER A 435 5.00 -42.63 63.39
N HIS A 436 5.52 -41.43 63.67
CA HIS A 436 5.81 -40.92 65.00
C HIS A 436 4.66 -40.16 65.69
N LEU A 437 3.49 -39.94 65.04
CA LEU A 437 2.33 -39.27 65.65
C LEU A 437 1.05 -40.11 65.58
N GLY A 438 0.54 -40.51 66.75
CA GLY A 438 -0.56 -41.46 66.91
C GLY A 438 -1.94 -41.02 66.40
N SER A 439 -2.55 -41.92 65.63
CA SER A 439 -3.95 -42.23 65.24
C SER A 439 -5.17 -41.31 65.50
N ASN A 440 -5.10 -40.21 66.26
CA ASN A 440 -6.30 -39.43 66.63
C ASN A 440 -6.56 -38.19 65.76
N ASN A 441 -5.67 -37.84 64.81
CA ASN A 441 -5.82 -36.66 63.92
C ASN A 441 -6.31 -36.97 62.50
N ILE A 442 -6.44 -38.24 62.13
CA ILE A 442 -6.77 -38.70 60.77
C ILE A 442 -8.17 -38.25 60.29
N PRO A 443 -9.23 -38.23 61.14
CA PRO A 443 -10.56 -37.82 60.69
C PRO A 443 -10.65 -36.32 60.34
N ASN A 444 -9.92 -35.46 61.06
CA ASN A 444 -9.89 -34.03 60.79
C ASN A 444 -9.09 -33.70 59.53
N GLN A 445 -7.98 -34.39 59.29
CA GLN A 445 -7.18 -34.20 58.08
C GLN A 445 -7.89 -34.66 56.80
N LEU A 446 -8.74 -35.70 56.87
CA LEU A 446 -9.51 -36.14 55.71
C LEU A 446 -10.63 -35.15 55.35
N ALA A 447 -11.27 -34.55 56.35
CA ALA A 447 -12.25 -33.48 56.14
C ALA A 447 -11.59 -32.20 55.61
N GLU A 448 -10.40 -31.87 56.11
CA GLU A 448 -9.58 -30.75 55.63
C GLU A 448 -9.09 -30.99 54.19
N LEU A 449 -8.69 -32.22 53.84
CA LEU A 449 -8.37 -32.61 52.46
C LEU A 449 -9.59 -32.56 51.53
N GLY A 450 -10.78 -32.86 52.03
CA GLY A 450 -12.03 -32.69 51.30
C GLY A 450 -12.30 -31.21 50.99
N ALA A 451 -12.16 -30.34 51.99
CA ALA A 451 -12.30 -28.89 51.83
C ALA A 451 -11.25 -28.32 50.86
N LEU A 452 -9.99 -28.74 50.97
CA LEU A 452 -8.90 -28.31 50.07
C LEU A 452 -9.07 -28.82 48.63
N ARG A 453 -9.73 -29.97 48.44
CA ARG A 453 -10.07 -30.49 47.09
C ARG A 453 -11.23 -29.73 46.46
N GLU A 454 -12.22 -29.35 47.26
CA GLU A 454 -13.33 -28.51 46.81
C GLU A 454 -12.81 -27.11 46.46
N GLU A 455 -11.95 -26.52 47.31
CA GLU A 455 -11.29 -25.24 47.05
C GLU A 455 -10.41 -25.31 45.79
N ASN A 456 -9.67 -26.41 45.58
CA ASN A 456 -8.93 -26.60 44.33
C ASN A 456 -9.84 -26.68 43.10
N ARG A 457 -11.00 -27.34 43.20
CA ARG A 457 -11.97 -27.39 42.10
C ARG A 457 -12.53 -26.01 41.80
N ASP A 458 -12.85 -25.23 42.83
CA ASP A 458 -13.32 -23.86 42.67
C ASP A 458 -12.23 -22.95 42.08
N LEU A 459 -10.98 -23.10 42.52
CA LEU A 459 -9.83 -22.38 41.95
C LEU A 459 -9.59 -22.77 40.48
N ILE A 460 -9.68 -24.05 40.14
CA ILE A 460 -9.56 -24.51 38.73
C ILE A 460 -10.70 -23.93 37.89
N SER A 461 -11.92 -23.91 38.40
CA SER A 461 -13.07 -23.29 37.74
C SER A 461 -12.84 -21.80 37.51
N GLN A 462 -12.35 -21.07 38.52
CA GLN A 462 -11.99 -19.66 38.42
C GLN A 462 -10.85 -19.42 37.42
N ILE A 463 -9.82 -20.28 37.40
CA ILE A 463 -8.72 -20.22 36.42
C ILE A 463 -9.24 -20.47 35.01
N GLN A 464 -10.12 -21.45 34.82
CA GLN A 464 -10.75 -21.72 33.53
C GLN A 464 -11.57 -20.52 33.06
N GLN A 465 -12.34 -19.91 33.95
CA GLN A 465 -13.15 -18.73 33.67
C GLN A 465 -12.29 -17.49 33.37
N MET A 466 -11.19 -17.29 34.11
CA MET A 466 -10.21 -16.25 33.82
C MET A 466 -9.49 -16.49 32.49
N LYS A 467 -9.16 -17.75 32.17
CA LYS A 467 -8.57 -18.15 30.89
C LYS A 467 -9.52 -17.87 29.73
N ASP A 468 -10.80 -18.22 29.86
CA ASP A 468 -11.81 -17.96 28.83
C ASP A 468 -12.06 -16.46 28.67
N ASN A 469 -12.06 -15.69 29.76
CA ASN A 469 -12.15 -14.23 29.73
C ASN A 469 -10.92 -13.61 29.05
N LEU A 470 -9.71 -14.03 29.41
CA LEU A 470 -8.46 -13.58 28.77
C LEU A 470 -8.42 -13.97 27.30
N MET A 471 -8.84 -15.19 26.95
CA MET A 471 -8.83 -15.63 25.56
C MET A 471 -9.84 -14.84 24.72
N ASN A 472 -10.99 -14.48 25.29
CA ASN A 472 -11.97 -13.60 24.65
C ASN A 472 -11.46 -12.15 24.52
N GLU A 473 -10.76 -11.62 25.54
CA GLU A 473 -10.12 -10.29 25.48
C GLU A 473 -8.99 -10.25 24.45
N ILE A 474 -8.13 -11.28 24.43
CA ILE A 474 -6.99 -11.39 23.51
C ILE A 474 -7.47 -11.55 22.06
N SER A 475 -8.47 -12.41 21.81
CA SER A 475 -8.90 -12.72 20.44
C SER A 475 -9.75 -11.62 19.81
N SER A 476 -10.57 -10.92 20.59
CA SER A 476 -11.54 -9.96 20.03
C SER A 476 -11.09 -8.51 20.14
N SER A 477 -10.29 -8.15 21.14
CA SER A 477 -9.85 -6.76 21.34
C SER A 477 -8.57 -6.48 20.56
N ASN A 478 -7.52 -7.30 20.73
CA ASN A 478 -6.20 -6.99 20.14
C ASN A 478 -6.16 -7.09 18.62
N GLU A 479 -6.83 -8.09 18.02
CA GLU A 479 -6.88 -8.17 16.55
C GLU A 479 -7.70 -7.02 15.96
N LYS A 480 -8.83 -6.66 16.59
CA LYS A 480 -9.66 -5.53 16.15
C LYS A 480 -8.95 -4.19 16.35
N THR A 481 -8.21 -4.00 17.44
CA THR A 481 -7.42 -2.78 17.66
C THR A 481 -6.27 -2.71 16.67
N LEU A 482 -5.57 -3.81 16.38
CA LEU A 482 -4.54 -3.85 15.34
C LEU A 482 -5.14 -3.52 13.97
N ARG A 483 -6.29 -4.08 13.60
CA ARG A 483 -6.98 -3.76 12.33
C ARG A 483 -7.37 -2.29 12.26
N LYS A 484 -7.90 -1.72 13.35
CA LYS A 484 -8.23 -0.28 13.42
C LYS A 484 -6.96 0.60 13.35
N GLU A 485 -5.88 0.24 14.04
CA GLU A 485 -4.61 0.96 13.96
C GLU A 485 -3.97 0.85 12.57
N TYR A 486 -4.00 -0.33 11.96
CA TYR A 486 -3.53 -0.55 10.60
C TYR A 486 -4.31 0.30 9.60
N ASN A 487 -5.65 0.27 9.66
CA ASN A 487 -6.49 1.09 8.78
C ASN A 487 -6.22 2.58 8.99
N LYS A 488 -6.08 3.04 10.24
CA LYS A 488 -5.72 4.43 10.55
C LYS A 488 -4.35 4.80 9.99
N LYS A 489 -3.34 3.95 10.16
CA LYS A 489 -1.99 4.18 9.65
C LYS A 489 -1.93 4.13 8.12
N SER A 490 -2.70 3.26 7.48
CA SER A 490 -2.87 3.23 6.04
C SER A 490 -3.46 4.56 5.54
N LEU A 491 -4.48 5.07 6.22
CA LEU A 491 -5.10 6.34 5.86
C LEU A 491 -4.16 7.54 6.09
N GLU A 492 -3.37 7.54 7.17
CA GLU A 492 -2.29 8.51 7.39
C GLU A 492 -1.22 8.46 6.29
N MET A 493 -0.83 7.25 5.85
CA MET A 493 0.13 7.07 4.75
C MET A 493 -0.43 7.60 3.43
N ASP A 494 -1.68 7.30 3.09
CA ASP A 494 -2.32 7.81 1.88
C ASP A 494 -2.45 9.35 1.90
N ARG A 495 -2.78 9.93 3.07
CA ARG A 495 -2.77 11.40 3.26
C ARG A 495 -1.38 12.01 3.09
N LEU A 496 -0.33 11.34 3.59
CA LEU A 496 1.06 11.77 3.39
C LEU A 496 1.47 11.68 1.91
N GLN A 497 1.06 10.63 1.19
CA GLN A 497 1.31 10.50 -0.24
C GLN A 497 0.59 11.59 -1.05
N LEU A 498 -0.65 11.92 -0.69
CA LEU A 498 -1.37 13.07 -1.25
C LEU A 498 -0.61 14.39 -1.02
N ALA A 499 -0.16 14.65 0.21
CA ALA A 499 0.61 15.83 0.54
C ALA A 499 1.95 15.89 -0.23
N TYR A 500 2.61 14.75 -0.42
CA TYR A 500 3.83 14.66 -1.22
C TYR A 500 3.55 14.95 -2.69
N SER A 501 2.51 14.36 -3.27
CA SER A 501 2.08 14.62 -4.65
C SER A 501 1.74 16.09 -4.87
N ASP A 502 1.07 16.74 -3.91
CA ASP A 502 0.77 18.18 -3.96
C ASP A 502 2.05 19.04 -3.91
N LEU A 503 3.04 18.62 -3.11
CA LEU A 503 4.33 19.32 -3.02
C LEU A 503 5.14 19.15 -4.32
N GLU A 504 5.12 17.97 -4.91
CA GLU A 504 5.72 17.69 -6.21
C GLU A 504 5.05 18.52 -7.32
N LYS A 505 3.72 18.62 -7.30
CA LYS A 505 2.97 19.49 -8.21
C LYS A 505 3.38 20.96 -8.06
N LYS A 506 3.51 21.46 -6.82
CA LYS A 506 4.01 22.82 -6.56
C LYS A 506 5.43 23.02 -7.09
N TYR A 507 6.31 22.04 -6.90
CA TYR A 507 7.68 22.09 -7.42
C TYR A 507 7.73 22.10 -8.95
N LEU A 508 6.95 21.25 -9.62
CA LEU A 508 6.83 21.30 -11.08
C LEU A 508 6.23 22.64 -11.55
N GLY A 509 5.32 23.22 -10.76
CA GLY A 509 4.79 24.56 -10.97
C GLY A 509 5.87 25.64 -10.95
N THR A 510 6.90 25.53 -10.09
CA THR A 510 8.01 26.50 -10.03
C THR A 510 9.07 26.30 -11.11
N LEU A 511 9.17 25.10 -11.71
CA LEU A 511 10.04 24.84 -12.88
C LEU A 511 9.48 25.35 -14.21
N ARG A 512 8.19 25.70 -14.23
CA ARG A 512 7.51 26.25 -15.42
C ARG A 512 7.90 27.69 -15.65
#